data_AF-A0AAE1MMZ5-F1
#
_entry.id   AF-A0AAE1MMZ5-F1
#
_cell.length_a   1.000
_cell.length_b   1.000
_cell.length_c   1.000
_cell.angle_alpha   90.00
_cell.angle_beta   90.00
_cell.angle_gamma   90.00
#
_symmetry.space_group_name_H-M   'P 1'
#
loop_
_entity.id
_entity.type
_entity.pdbx_description
1 polymer ?
#
loop_
_entity_poly.entity_id
_entity_poly.type
_entity_poly.pdbx_seq_one_letter_code
_entity_poly.pdbx_strand_id
1 'polypeptide(L)'
;MWIFHENYNEFLNKTWYNVGDINLSLDNLRHSLEPWNKDVFGLLEQKKQRLLNRLAGIQKATAYPYSAFLLDLEWELQEELERLLKFEEIKWFQKSKSEWITKGDRNTKYYHLKSKMRSRRNMILSLKDAQGNWVDNEEELKVLVSSHFRNLYCSPPPDDVELVSRSRFPVVEDLSMSSLSAVPTDVEIKSALFSMGSYKAPRIDGFPPIFYKANWSLVGPVLCTFVKTAFRGEADLKEANRTLISLIPKNNKVELVIHFRPISLCTVYYKCITKVIASRLREVMDKIISPFQSSFLKGRCIQDNILVGQEILHVMGKNKSKKGLMAIKIDMEKAYDRISWLFLKQVLLEVGFDNNLVNLIINCVSSVSYNVLWNGSLTEFFHPLRGIRQGDPLSPLLFVLCMDKLSHLISDEVESGIWKPIFTSRGGSSVSHLMFADDLLLFGVATETQVLCMMSCVQRFMDVSGGKVNTAKSSVFSLLKSLCGLSCVLRKLPICMCLVRLGGIWGFLYPVIGTPELNSNILLAE
;
A
#
# COMPACT_ATOMS: atom_id res chain seq x y z
N MET A 1 4.26 19.51 17.94
CA MET A 1 4.27 20.06 19.32
C MET A 1 5.70 20.24 19.79
N TRP A 2 6.51 19.19 19.92
CA TRP A 2 7.90 19.30 20.41
C TRP A 2 8.75 20.40 19.77
N ILE A 3 8.84 20.44 18.43
CA ILE A 3 9.65 21.41 17.67
C ILE A 3 9.29 22.88 17.95
N PHE A 4 8.07 23.15 18.41
CA PHE A 4 7.59 24.50 18.69
C PHE A 4 7.79 24.92 20.15
N HIS A 5 8.36 24.06 20.99
CA HIS A 5 8.65 24.38 22.39
C HIS A 5 10.08 24.94 22.52
N GLU A 6 10.23 26.05 23.21
CA GLU A 6 11.50 26.82 23.32
C GLU A 6 12.67 25.95 23.81
N ASN A 7 12.46 25.18 24.89
CA ASN A 7 13.50 24.33 25.47
C ASN A 7 13.73 22.99 24.74
N TYR A 8 13.01 22.71 23.64
CA TYR A 8 13.10 21.42 22.98
C TYR A 8 14.49 21.17 22.37
N ASN A 9 15.07 22.18 21.73
CA ASN A 9 16.39 22.04 21.10
C ASN A 9 17.49 21.82 22.14
N GLU A 10 17.43 22.52 23.27
CA GLU A 10 18.37 22.34 24.37
C GLU A 10 18.24 20.95 25.01
N PHE A 11 16.99 20.52 25.26
CA PHE A 11 16.70 19.17 25.75
C PHE A 11 17.24 18.10 24.79
N LEU A 12 16.99 18.25 23.48
CA LEU A 12 17.44 17.30 22.48
C LEU A 12 18.97 17.25 22.40
N ASN A 13 19.66 18.39 22.42
CA ASN A 13 21.13 18.42 22.42
C ASN A 13 21.73 17.76 23.67
N LYS A 14 21.08 17.89 24.84
CA LYS A 14 21.55 17.26 26.08
C LYS A 14 21.31 15.75 26.12
N THR A 15 20.19 15.30 25.54
CA THR A 15 19.74 13.90 25.61
C THR A 15 20.21 13.05 24.44
N TRP A 16 20.52 13.65 23.29
CA TRP A 16 20.95 12.93 22.10
C TRP A 16 22.37 12.41 22.28
N TYR A 17 22.49 11.13 22.62
CA TYR A 17 23.75 10.43 22.70
C TYR A 17 23.97 9.61 21.43
N ASN A 18 25.00 9.95 20.66
CA ASN A 18 25.32 9.24 19.42
C ASN A 18 26.09 7.95 19.74
N VAL A 19 25.38 6.83 19.79
CA VAL A 19 25.96 5.49 20.04
C VAL A 19 26.43 4.82 18.74
N GLY A 20 26.29 5.47 17.58
CA GLY A 20 26.54 4.86 16.27
C GLY A 20 25.43 3.91 15.79
N ASP A 21 24.52 3.51 16.68
CA ASP A 21 23.29 2.78 16.34
C ASP A 21 22.07 3.71 16.47
N ILE A 22 21.30 3.81 15.39
CA ILE A 22 20.09 4.63 15.34
C ILE A 22 18.98 4.08 16.24
N ASN A 23 18.84 2.76 16.38
CA ASN A 23 17.79 2.16 17.21
C ASN A 23 18.03 2.52 18.67
N LEU A 24 19.24 2.27 19.18
CA LEU A 24 19.64 2.64 20.54
C LEU A 24 19.52 4.14 20.80
N SER A 25 19.95 4.97 19.84
CA SER A 25 19.87 6.43 19.99
C SER A 25 18.41 6.92 20.08
N LEU A 26 17.50 6.36 19.26
CA LEU A 26 16.07 6.68 19.29
C LEU A 26 15.37 6.13 20.54
N ASP A 27 15.71 4.93 20.97
CA ASP A 27 15.14 4.33 22.19
C ASP A 27 15.57 5.10 23.44
N ASN A 28 16.83 5.50 23.56
CA ASN A 28 17.31 6.36 24.65
C ASN A 28 16.55 7.70 24.65
N LEU A 29 16.42 8.32 23.49
CA LEU A 29 15.66 9.56 23.34
C LEU A 29 14.19 9.37 23.75
N ARG A 30 13.56 8.25 23.37
CA ARG A 30 12.19 7.93 23.77
C ARG A 30 12.05 7.83 25.29
N HIS A 31 12.95 7.11 25.97
CA HIS A 31 12.93 6.99 27.43
C HIS A 31 13.06 8.34 28.14
N SER A 32 13.86 9.27 27.60
CA SER A 32 13.96 10.63 28.13
C SER A 32 12.74 11.51 27.76
N LEU A 33 12.17 11.32 26.57
CA LEU A 33 11.01 12.10 26.10
C LEU A 33 9.71 11.74 26.81
N GLU A 34 9.51 10.49 27.23
CA GLU A 34 8.27 10.07 27.90
C GLU A 34 7.96 10.87 29.19
N PRO A 35 8.89 11.02 30.16
CA PRO A 35 8.66 11.85 31.34
C PRO A 35 8.54 13.33 30.96
N TRP A 36 9.45 13.86 30.14
CA TRP A 36 9.41 15.26 29.70
C TRP A 36 8.08 15.62 29.01
N ASN A 37 7.55 14.72 28.18
CA ASN A 37 6.29 14.93 27.48
C ASN A 37 5.09 14.94 28.45
N LYS A 38 5.12 14.13 29.52
CA LYS A 38 4.11 14.19 30.60
C LYS A 38 4.19 15.50 31.37
N ASP A 39 5.39 15.96 31.73
CA ASP A 39 5.58 17.17 32.53
C ASP A 39 5.24 18.45 31.76
N VAL A 40 5.66 18.52 30.49
CA VAL A 40 5.46 19.70 29.65
C VAL A 40 4.04 19.74 29.07
N PHE A 41 3.59 18.63 28.46
CA PHE A 41 2.34 18.58 27.68
C PHE A 41 1.20 17.76 28.32
N GLY A 42 1.45 16.98 29.37
CA GLY A 42 0.42 16.17 30.03
C GLY A 42 -0.65 17.01 30.72
N LEU A 43 -0.29 18.21 31.17
CA LEU A 43 -1.17 19.11 31.92
C LEU A 43 -1.76 20.25 31.08
N LEU A 44 -1.72 20.18 29.74
CA LEU A 44 -2.15 21.30 28.87
C LEU A 44 -3.57 21.80 29.18
N GLU A 45 -4.53 20.89 29.40
CA GLU A 45 -5.92 21.31 29.68
C GLU A 45 -6.07 21.94 31.06
N GLN A 46 -5.35 21.43 32.05
CA GLN A 46 -5.35 22.02 33.40
C GLN A 46 -4.65 23.40 33.39
N LYS A 47 -3.53 23.53 32.67
CA LYS A 47 -2.83 24.81 32.46
C LYS A 47 -3.72 25.83 31.77
N LYS A 48 -4.43 25.43 30.71
CA LYS A 48 -5.38 26.28 30.00
C LYS A 48 -6.53 26.75 30.90
N GLN A 49 -7.16 25.84 31.65
CA GLN A 49 -8.20 26.23 32.61
C GLN A 49 -7.66 27.20 33.66
N ARG A 50 -6.46 26.97 34.18
CA ARG A 50 -5.80 27.87 35.13
C ARG A 50 -5.56 29.27 34.54
N LEU A 51 -5.07 29.35 33.31
CA LEU A 51 -4.81 30.64 32.64
C LEU A 51 -6.09 31.41 32.34
N LEU A 52 -7.13 30.72 31.85
CA LEU A 52 -8.45 31.34 31.65
C LEU A 52 -9.03 31.88 32.96
N ASN A 53 -8.90 31.14 34.06
CA ASN A 53 -9.34 31.60 35.37
C ASN A 53 -8.53 32.80 35.88
N ARG A 54 -7.21 32.83 35.66
CA ARG A 54 -6.34 33.96 36.02
C ARG A 54 -6.67 35.21 35.20
N LEU A 55 -6.84 35.08 33.88
CA LEU A 55 -7.24 36.17 32.99
C LEU A 55 -8.61 36.72 33.38
N ALA A 56 -9.60 35.86 33.65
CA ALA A 56 -10.90 36.28 34.13
C ALA A 56 -10.83 37.02 35.48
N GLY A 57 -9.90 36.64 36.37
CA GLY A 57 -9.64 37.33 37.63
C GLY A 57 -9.02 38.71 37.42
N ILE A 58 -8.03 38.82 36.54
CA ILE A 58 -7.37 40.10 36.21
C ILE A 58 -8.34 41.05 35.54
N GLN A 59 -9.12 40.59 34.54
CA GLN A 59 -10.13 41.40 33.85
C GLN A 59 -11.25 41.90 34.76
N LYS A 60 -11.58 41.16 35.83
CA LYS A 60 -12.48 41.63 36.89
C LYS A 60 -11.82 42.67 37.80
N ALA A 61 -10.51 42.57 38.03
CA ALA A 61 -9.75 43.47 38.89
C ALA A 61 -9.38 44.80 38.19
N THR A 62 -9.12 44.79 36.87
CA THR A 62 -8.88 45.99 36.05
C THR A 62 -10.13 46.86 35.82
N ALA A 63 -11.30 46.43 36.30
CA ALA A 63 -12.52 47.25 36.34
C ALA A 63 -12.44 48.41 37.37
N TYR A 64 -11.40 48.43 38.24
CA TYR A 64 -11.07 49.49 39.20
C TYR A 64 -9.55 49.78 39.10
N PRO A 65 -9.03 50.89 39.70
CA PRO A 65 -8.12 51.84 39.05
C PRO A 65 -6.90 51.23 38.34
N TYR A 66 -6.46 51.92 37.29
CA TYR A 66 -5.36 51.57 36.40
C TYR A 66 -4.11 51.05 37.15
N SER A 67 -3.67 49.84 36.78
CA SER A 67 -2.44 49.22 37.27
C SER A 67 -1.61 48.72 36.10
N ALA A 68 -0.45 49.35 35.87
CA ALA A 68 0.49 48.94 34.82
C ALA A 68 0.94 47.48 34.98
N PHE A 69 1.16 47.04 36.21
CA PHE A 69 1.52 45.65 36.52
C PHE A 69 0.43 44.64 36.09
N LEU A 70 -0.84 44.97 36.27
CA LEU A 70 -1.94 44.08 35.86
C LEU A 70 -2.07 44.01 34.33
N LEU A 71 -1.75 45.08 33.61
CA LEU A 71 -1.74 45.11 32.14
C LEU A 71 -0.59 44.28 31.58
N ASP A 72 0.63 44.45 32.13
CA ASP A 72 1.79 43.65 31.73
C ASP A 72 1.55 42.16 32.00
N LEU A 73 1.00 41.82 33.18
CA LEU A 73 0.64 40.45 33.52
C LEU A 73 -0.50 39.89 32.65
N GLU A 74 -1.49 40.72 32.28
CA GLU A 74 -2.54 40.31 31.33
C GLU A 74 -1.93 39.96 29.97
N TRP A 75 -1.01 40.81 29.47
CA TRP A 75 -0.34 40.57 28.19
C TRP A 75 0.51 39.29 28.21
N GLU A 76 1.29 39.06 29.26
CA GLU A 76 2.06 37.83 29.47
C GLU A 76 1.16 36.58 29.46
N LEU A 77 0.05 36.62 30.20
CA LEU A 77 -0.88 35.50 30.29
C LEU A 77 -1.65 35.25 28.99
N GLN A 78 -1.97 36.31 28.24
CA GLN A 78 -2.56 36.20 26.90
C GLN A 78 -1.58 35.54 25.92
N GLU A 79 -0.31 35.94 25.93
CA GLU A 79 0.72 35.32 25.09
C GLU A 79 0.95 33.84 25.45
N GLU A 80 0.97 33.50 26.74
CA GLU A 80 1.08 32.11 27.21
C GLU A 80 -0.15 31.28 26.77
N LEU A 81 -1.35 31.85 26.86
CA LEU A 81 -2.58 31.21 26.40
C LEU A 81 -2.58 30.98 24.87
N GLU A 82 -2.11 31.95 24.08
CA GLU A 82 -1.99 31.80 22.64
C GLU A 82 -1.02 30.69 22.24
N ARG A 83 0.12 30.59 22.93
CA ARG A 83 1.10 29.50 22.75
C ARG A 83 0.44 28.15 23.03
N LEU A 84 -0.32 28.02 24.12
CA LEU A 84 -1.04 26.78 24.45
C LEU A 84 -2.11 26.41 23.42
N LEU A 85 -2.91 27.38 22.97
CA LEU A 85 -3.94 27.16 21.95
C LEU A 85 -3.33 26.69 20.63
N LYS A 86 -2.16 27.22 20.26
CA LYS A 86 -1.40 26.76 19.08
C LYS A 86 -0.95 25.30 19.23
N PHE A 87 -0.52 24.88 20.41
CA PHE A 87 -0.17 23.47 20.66
C PHE A 87 -1.39 22.54 20.54
N GLU A 88 -2.54 22.94 21.09
CA GLU A 88 -3.79 22.20 20.94
C GLU A 88 -4.21 22.08 19.47
N GLU A 89 -4.15 23.17 18.73
CA GLU A 89 -4.46 23.20 17.30
C GLU A 89 -3.59 22.19 16.54
N ILE A 90 -2.27 22.20 16.75
CA ILE A 90 -1.34 21.25 16.13
C ILE A 90 -1.67 19.80 16.52
N LYS A 91 -2.00 19.55 17.79
CA LYS A 91 -2.39 18.22 18.29
C LYS A 91 -3.63 17.71 17.56
N TRP A 92 -4.66 18.54 17.44
CA TRP A 92 -5.92 18.18 16.80
C TRP A 92 -5.80 18.09 15.28
N PHE A 93 -5.02 18.97 14.66
CA PHE A 93 -4.65 18.88 13.26
C PHE A 93 -4.00 17.52 12.94
N GLN A 94 -2.99 17.12 13.72
CA GLN A 94 -2.29 15.85 13.55
C GLN A 94 -3.20 14.63 13.76
N LYS A 95 -4.11 14.68 14.75
CA LYS A 95 -5.09 13.60 15.01
C LYS A 95 -6.17 13.51 13.93
N SER A 96 -6.62 14.66 13.40
CA SER A 96 -7.67 14.71 12.38
C SER A 96 -7.20 14.22 11.00
N LYS A 97 -5.89 14.28 10.72
CA LYS A 97 -5.27 13.99 9.41
C LYS A 97 -5.93 14.77 8.26
N SER A 98 -6.37 16.01 8.52
CA SER A 98 -6.90 16.90 7.50
C SER A 98 -5.77 17.52 6.67
N GLU A 99 -5.95 17.66 5.35
CA GLU A 99 -4.95 18.26 4.46
C GLU A 99 -4.99 19.80 4.46
N TRP A 100 -6.14 20.39 4.80
CA TRP A 100 -6.35 21.83 4.78
C TRP A 100 -6.88 22.34 6.11
N ILE A 101 -6.42 23.52 6.52
CA ILE A 101 -7.09 24.39 7.50
C ILE A 101 -8.14 25.17 6.71
N THR A 102 -9.32 24.57 6.54
CA THR A 102 -10.35 25.05 5.59
C THR A 102 -11.07 26.31 6.07
N LYS A 103 -10.85 26.75 7.32
CA LYS A 103 -11.42 27.98 7.87
C LYS A 103 -10.33 28.60 8.73
N GLY A 104 -9.92 29.83 8.44
CA GLY A 104 -8.85 30.57 9.12
C GLY A 104 -9.15 30.94 10.58
N ASP A 105 -10.02 30.16 11.24
CA ASP A 105 -10.37 30.26 12.65
C ASP A 105 -9.79 29.01 13.35
N ARG A 106 -9.37 29.12 14.62
CA ARG A 106 -8.74 28.01 15.40
C ARG A 106 -9.75 26.89 15.64
N ASN A 107 -10.07 26.12 14.60
CA ASN A 107 -11.25 25.25 14.54
C ASN A 107 -10.99 23.89 15.21
N THR A 108 -10.49 23.93 16.45
CA THR A 108 -10.24 22.75 17.28
C THR A 108 -11.50 21.89 17.36
N LYS A 109 -12.69 22.49 17.54
CA LYS A 109 -13.99 21.77 17.58
C LYS A 109 -14.27 20.95 16.31
N TYR A 110 -14.02 21.50 15.11
CA TYR A 110 -14.12 20.74 13.87
C TYR A 110 -13.15 19.56 13.84
N TYR A 111 -11.88 19.79 14.18
CA TYR A 111 -10.86 18.72 14.20
C TYR A 111 -11.18 17.65 15.25
N HIS A 112 -11.69 18.04 16.42
CA HIS A 112 -12.19 17.16 17.46
C HIS A 112 -13.34 16.28 16.96
N LEU A 113 -14.37 16.90 16.35
CA LEU A 113 -15.52 16.17 15.82
C LEU A 113 -15.10 15.22 14.70
N LYS A 114 -14.27 15.67 13.77
CA LYS A 114 -13.71 14.85 12.69
C LYS A 114 -12.88 13.68 13.21
N SER A 115 -12.04 13.92 14.23
CA SER A 115 -11.28 12.85 14.89
C SER A 115 -12.18 11.86 15.61
N LYS A 116 -13.23 12.31 16.32
CA LYS A 116 -14.21 11.44 16.98
C LYS A 116 -15.02 10.61 15.97
N MET A 117 -15.50 11.22 14.89
CA MET A 117 -16.20 10.52 13.81
C MET A 117 -15.31 9.46 13.15
N ARG A 118 -14.05 9.79 12.86
CA ARG A 118 -13.08 8.85 12.32
C ARG A 118 -12.79 7.70 13.28
N SER A 119 -12.61 8.00 14.57
CA SER A 119 -12.41 6.97 15.60
C SER A 119 -13.59 6.01 15.63
N ARG A 120 -14.83 6.53 15.69
CA ARG A 120 -16.06 5.72 15.68
C ARG A 120 -16.19 4.86 14.42
N ARG A 121 -15.88 5.41 13.24
CA ARG A 121 -15.96 4.68 11.96
C ARG A 121 -14.89 3.60 11.82
N ASN A 122 -13.72 3.81 12.43
CA ASN A 122 -12.60 2.86 12.36
C ASN A 122 -12.64 1.84 13.51
N MET A 123 -13.44 2.06 14.55
CA MET A 123 -13.65 1.08 15.61
C MET A 123 -14.39 -0.12 15.05
N ILE A 124 -13.81 -1.29 15.24
CA ILE A 124 -14.40 -2.54 14.79
C ILE A 124 -15.11 -3.15 16.00
N LEU A 125 -16.44 -3.18 15.96
CA LEU A 125 -17.28 -3.66 17.06
C LEU A 125 -17.59 -5.15 16.94
N SER A 126 -17.85 -5.61 15.72
CA SER A 126 -18.14 -7.01 15.45
C SER A 126 -17.70 -7.39 14.05
N LEU A 127 -17.36 -8.67 13.88
CA LEU A 127 -17.01 -9.27 12.60
C LEU A 127 -17.62 -10.67 12.52
N LYS A 128 -17.87 -11.13 11.30
CA LYS A 128 -18.23 -12.51 11.04
C LYS A 128 -16.99 -13.40 11.00
N ASP A 129 -17.08 -14.57 11.61
CA ASP A 129 -16.09 -15.64 11.49
C ASP A 129 -16.17 -16.35 10.12
N ALA A 130 -15.38 -17.42 9.94
CA ALA A 130 -15.38 -18.20 8.70
C ALA A 130 -16.68 -19.01 8.49
N GLN A 131 -17.44 -19.24 9.55
CA GLN A 131 -18.72 -19.95 9.58
C GLN A 131 -19.91 -19.01 9.37
N GLY A 132 -19.68 -17.69 9.35
CA GLY A 132 -20.70 -16.67 9.16
C GLY A 132 -21.35 -16.17 10.45
N ASN A 133 -20.89 -16.62 11.62
CA ASN A 133 -21.39 -16.19 12.92
C ASN A 133 -20.76 -14.86 13.32
N TRP A 134 -21.54 -14.00 13.97
CA TRP A 134 -21.06 -12.74 14.50
C TRP A 134 -20.27 -12.96 15.78
N VAL A 135 -19.06 -12.40 15.82
CA VAL A 135 -18.20 -12.30 16.99
C VAL A 135 -18.16 -10.83 17.40
N ASP A 136 -18.44 -10.54 18.66
CA ASP A 136 -18.48 -9.20 19.26
C ASP A 136 -17.56 -9.04 20.48
N ASN A 137 -17.08 -10.15 21.04
CA ASN A 137 -16.09 -10.15 22.12
C ASN A 137 -14.73 -9.62 21.63
N GLU A 138 -14.16 -8.64 22.34
CA GLU A 138 -12.91 -7.98 21.95
C GLU A 138 -11.69 -8.94 21.90
N GLU A 139 -11.61 -9.90 22.82
CA GLU A 139 -10.51 -10.86 22.85
C GLU A 139 -10.64 -11.88 21.70
N GLU A 140 -11.84 -12.38 21.46
CA GLU A 140 -12.12 -13.30 20.36
C GLU A 140 -11.90 -12.64 18.99
N LEU A 141 -12.32 -11.38 18.84
CA LEU A 141 -12.06 -10.59 17.63
C LEU A 141 -10.55 -10.37 17.40
N LYS A 142 -9.80 -10.10 18.46
CA LYS A 142 -8.34 -9.96 18.40
C LYS A 142 -7.70 -11.26 17.92
N VAL A 143 -8.15 -12.40 18.45
CA VAL A 143 -7.70 -13.73 18.02
C VAL A 143 -8.07 -13.99 16.56
N LEU A 144 -9.33 -13.75 16.16
CA LEU A 144 -9.84 -13.92 14.79
C LEU A 144 -8.99 -13.14 13.76
N VAL A 145 -8.66 -11.90 14.08
CA VAL A 145 -7.87 -11.03 13.18
C VAL A 145 -6.42 -11.51 13.13
N SER A 146 -5.84 -11.84 14.28
CA SER A 146 -4.46 -12.34 14.34
C SER A 146 -4.29 -13.67 13.60
N SER A 147 -5.23 -14.60 13.74
CA SER A 147 -5.21 -15.90 13.06
C SER A 147 -5.40 -15.73 11.55
N HIS A 148 -6.29 -14.83 11.11
CA HIS A 148 -6.47 -14.54 9.69
C HIS A 148 -5.19 -14.03 9.02
N PHE A 149 -4.47 -13.08 9.65
CA PHE A 149 -3.21 -12.57 9.09
C PHE A 149 -2.06 -13.57 9.21
N ARG A 150 -1.97 -14.33 10.30
CA ARG A 150 -1.01 -15.45 10.41
C ARG A 150 -1.23 -16.46 9.29
N ASN A 151 -2.46 -16.90 9.06
CA ASN A 151 -2.77 -17.83 7.97
C ASN A 151 -2.45 -17.24 6.60
N LEU A 152 -2.75 -15.95 6.37
CA LEU A 152 -2.46 -15.29 5.11
C LEU A 152 -0.96 -15.21 4.79
N TYR A 153 -0.14 -14.78 5.76
CA TYR A 153 1.28 -14.50 5.55
C TYR A 153 2.21 -15.69 5.86
N CYS A 154 1.78 -16.64 6.68
CA CYS A 154 2.59 -17.78 7.13
C CYS A 154 2.17 -19.11 6.47
N SER A 155 1.31 -19.07 5.43
CA SER A 155 1.11 -20.27 4.60
C SER A 155 2.45 -20.70 4.00
N PRO A 156 2.71 -22.01 3.86
CA PRO A 156 3.93 -22.50 3.24
C PRO A 156 4.08 -21.88 1.84
N PRO A 157 5.31 -21.50 1.45
CA PRO A 157 5.58 -21.06 0.10
C PRO A 157 5.26 -22.20 -0.88
N PRO A 158 4.97 -21.88 -2.15
CA PRO A 158 4.95 -22.89 -3.19
C PRO A 158 6.28 -23.66 -3.26
N ASP A 159 6.25 -24.86 -3.82
CA ASP A 159 7.47 -25.62 -4.10
C ASP A 159 8.47 -24.77 -4.88
N ASP A 160 9.77 -24.98 -4.65
CA ASP A 160 10.86 -24.23 -5.30
C ASP A 160 11.00 -24.65 -6.77
N VAL A 161 10.03 -24.22 -7.57
CA VAL A 161 9.95 -24.47 -9.01
C VAL A 161 10.24 -23.16 -9.71
N GLU A 162 11.31 -23.14 -10.51
CA GLU A 162 11.64 -21.96 -11.30
C GLU A 162 10.62 -21.77 -12.42
N LEU A 163 10.09 -20.54 -12.54
CA LEU A 163 9.17 -20.19 -13.63
C LEU A 163 9.96 -19.89 -14.91
N VAL A 164 10.25 -20.94 -15.67
CA VAL A 164 10.96 -20.81 -16.95
C VAL A 164 10.05 -20.15 -18.00
N SER A 165 10.52 -19.10 -18.66
CA SER A 165 9.93 -18.53 -19.88
C SER A 165 11.02 -18.40 -20.95
N ARG A 166 10.62 -18.41 -22.24
CA ARG A 166 11.56 -18.16 -23.35
C ARG A 166 11.89 -16.67 -23.43
N SER A 167 10.86 -15.82 -23.34
CA SER A 167 11.00 -14.38 -23.19
C SER A 167 11.64 -14.06 -21.84
N ARG A 168 12.62 -13.15 -21.84
CA ARG A 168 13.35 -12.68 -20.66
C ARG A 168 13.25 -11.16 -20.56
N PHE A 169 13.59 -10.63 -19.39
CA PHE A 169 13.76 -9.19 -19.22
C PHE A 169 14.81 -8.64 -20.19
N PRO A 170 14.61 -7.42 -20.73
CA PRO A 170 15.61 -6.75 -21.55
C PRO A 170 16.91 -6.55 -20.78
N VAL A 171 18.06 -6.73 -21.46
CA VAL A 171 19.37 -6.42 -20.87
C VAL A 171 19.51 -4.91 -20.76
N VAL A 172 19.68 -4.41 -19.54
CA VAL A 172 19.98 -3.00 -19.28
C VAL A 172 21.49 -2.80 -19.23
N GLU A 173 21.98 -1.70 -19.75
CA GLU A 173 23.41 -1.34 -19.73
C GLU A 173 24.02 -1.44 -18.31
N ASP A 174 25.20 -2.07 -18.21
CA ASP A 174 25.90 -2.36 -16.95
C ASP A 174 26.11 -1.12 -16.06
N LEU A 175 26.35 0.04 -16.66
CA LEU A 175 26.51 1.31 -15.93
C LEU A 175 25.24 1.71 -15.18
N SER A 176 24.05 1.47 -15.76
CA SER A 176 22.78 1.74 -15.08
C SER A 176 22.59 0.77 -13.92
N MET A 177 22.98 -0.49 -14.09
CA MET A 177 22.81 -1.54 -13.07
C MET A 177 23.77 -1.37 -11.89
N SER A 178 25.03 -1.01 -12.14
CA SER A 178 26.01 -0.74 -11.08
C SER A 178 25.63 0.47 -10.20
N SER A 179 24.96 1.46 -10.79
CA SER A 179 24.45 2.61 -10.03
C SER A 179 23.35 2.24 -9.03
N LEU A 180 22.59 1.17 -9.28
CA LEU A 180 21.53 0.71 -8.38
C LEU A 180 22.10 0.14 -7.07
N SER A 181 23.19 -0.61 -7.14
CA SER A 181 23.84 -1.28 -5.99
C SER A 181 24.86 -0.39 -5.26
N ALA A 182 25.31 0.71 -5.86
CA ALA A 182 26.30 1.60 -5.26
C ALA A 182 25.85 2.14 -3.88
N VAL A 183 26.78 2.32 -2.96
CA VAL A 183 26.47 2.91 -1.64
C VAL A 183 25.95 4.34 -1.82
N PRO A 184 24.78 4.70 -1.26
CA PRO A 184 24.17 6.02 -1.46
C PRO A 184 24.94 7.15 -0.77
N THR A 185 24.86 8.33 -1.37
CA THR A 185 25.45 9.55 -0.81
C THR A 185 24.57 10.14 0.29
N ASP A 186 25.13 10.95 1.19
CA ASP A 186 24.35 11.61 2.25
C ASP A 186 23.29 12.55 1.68
N VAL A 187 23.57 13.16 0.53
CA VAL A 187 22.64 14.04 -0.19
C VAL A 187 21.45 13.23 -0.72
N GLU A 188 21.71 12.05 -1.28
CA GLU A 188 20.66 11.14 -1.76
C GLU A 188 19.77 10.64 -0.62
N ILE A 189 20.37 10.24 0.50
CA ILE A 189 19.65 9.78 1.70
C ILE A 189 18.80 10.92 2.27
N LYS A 190 19.36 12.13 2.37
CA LYS A 190 18.64 13.32 2.78
C LYS A 190 17.45 13.60 1.86
N SER A 191 17.66 13.56 0.55
CA SER A 191 16.59 13.77 -0.44
C SER A 191 15.47 12.74 -0.27
N ALA A 192 15.82 11.47 -0.09
CA ALA A 192 14.85 10.40 0.14
C ALA A 192 13.99 10.66 1.40
N LEU A 193 14.60 11.04 2.52
CA LEU A 193 13.87 11.41 3.74
C LEU A 193 13.00 12.66 3.55
N PHE A 194 13.55 13.71 2.93
CA PHE A 194 12.87 14.99 2.78
C PHE A 194 11.67 14.91 1.82
N SER A 195 11.69 13.96 0.88
CA SER A 195 10.54 13.65 0.01
C SER A 195 9.35 12.99 0.75
N MET A 196 9.55 12.47 1.96
CA MET A 196 8.48 11.82 2.73
C MET A 196 7.50 12.85 3.29
N GLY A 197 6.20 12.56 3.33
CA GLY A 197 5.22 13.45 3.95
C GLY A 197 5.50 13.68 5.44
N SER A 198 5.59 14.93 5.87
CA SER A 198 6.04 15.31 7.23
C SER A 198 5.17 14.76 8.36
N TYR A 199 3.84 14.77 8.20
CA TYR A 199 2.87 14.37 9.24
C TYR A 199 2.26 12.97 9.03
N LYS A 200 2.98 12.08 8.33
CA LYS A 200 2.59 10.66 8.22
C LYS A 200 2.59 10.02 9.61
N ALA A 201 1.75 8.99 9.79
CA ALA A 201 1.50 8.41 11.11
C ALA A 201 2.81 7.88 11.76
N PRO A 202 3.06 8.21 13.04
CA PRO A 202 4.15 7.64 13.81
C PRO A 202 3.92 6.15 14.05
N ARG A 203 4.99 5.41 14.36
CA ARG A 203 5.03 3.93 14.30
C ARG A 203 5.40 3.38 15.68
N ILE A 204 5.96 2.17 15.75
CA ILE A 204 6.40 1.56 17.04
C ILE A 204 7.39 2.47 17.77
N ASP A 205 8.26 3.13 17.00
CA ASP A 205 9.27 4.09 17.48
C ASP A 205 8.67 5.44 17.92
N GLY A 206 7.45 5.78 17.48
CA GLY A 206 6.80 7.04 17.81
C GLY A 206 7.32 8.26 17.04
N PHE A 207 8.33 8.13 16.18
CA PHE A 207 8.98 9.28 15.51
C PHE A 207 8.49 9.47 14.06
N PRO A 208 7.71 10.53 13.76
CA PRO A 208 7.27 10.83 12.39
C PRO A 208 8.39 11.46 11.54
N PRO A 209 8.28 11.49 10.20
CA PRO A 209 9.31 12.08 9.32
C PRO A 209 9.69 13.53 9.66
N ILE A 210 8.75 14.33 10.16
CA ILE A 210 9.03 15.72 10.58
C ILE A 210 10.10 15.81 11.68
N PHE A 211 10.20 14.82 12.57
CA PHE A 211 11.24 14.79 13.60
C PHE A 211 12.64 14.74 12.97
N TYR A 212 12.84 13.82 12.02
CA TYR A 212 14.12 13.66 11.32
C TYR A 212 14.46 14.88 10.45
N LYS A 213 13.46 15.50 9.83
CA LYS A 213 13.68 16.70 9.00
C LYS A 213 14.09 17.90 9.84
N ALA A 214 13.41 18.14 10.96
CA ALA A 214 13.69 19.26 11.85
C ALA A 214 15.05 19.12 12.54
N ASN A 215 15.42 17.89 12.91
CA ASN A 215 16.63 17.59 13.67
C ASN A 215 17.72 16.94 12.82
N TRP A 216 17.75 17.25 11.51
CA TRP A 216 18.66 16.61 10.55
C TRP A 216 20.14 16.77 10.91
N SER A 217 20.53 17.90 11.51
CA SER A 217 21.92 18.14 11.94
C SER A 217 22.41 17.10 12.95
N LEU A 218 21.54 16.60 13.83
CA LEU A 218 21.89 15.62 14.86
C LEU A 218 21.66 14.18 14.40
N VAL A 219 20.48 13.92 13.82
CA VAL A 219 20.04 12.54 13.49
C VAL A 219 20.53 12.11 12.11
N GLY A 220 20.74 13.06 11.19
CA GLY A 220 21.14 12.82 9.81
C GLY A 220 22.42 11.99 9.68
N PRO A 221 23.53 12.32 10.37
CA PRO A 221 24.77 11.54 10.30
C PRO A 221 24.59 10.06 10.70
N VAL A 222 23.87 9.80 11.80
CA VAL A 222 23.61 8.43 12.29
C VAL A 222 22.74 7.65 11.30
N LEU A 223 21.69 8.30 10.78
CA LEU A 223 20.82 7.72 9.77
C LEU A 223 21.58 7.39 8.48
N CYS A 224 22.44 8.30 8.03
CA CYS A 224 23.25 8.09 6.83
C CYS A 224 24.20 6.90 7.00
N THR A 225 24.86 6.78 8.15
CA THR A 225 25.71 5.63 8.47
C THR A 225 24.90 4.33 8.40
N PHE A 226 23.73 4.28 9.04
CA PHE A 226 22.86 3.10 9.03
C PHE A 226 22.39 2.70 7.61
N VAL A 227 22.00 3.67 6.79
CA VAL A 227 21.58 3.38 5.41
C VAL A 227 22.78 2.89 4.58
N LYS A 228 23.97 3.49 4.73
CA LYS A 228 25.17 3.05 4.01
C LYS A 228 25.61 1.65 4.43
N THR A 229 25.58 1.30 5.71
CA THR A 229 25.90 -0.07 6.18
C THR A 229 24.88 -1.09 5.67
N ALA A 230 23.61 -0.72 5.56
CA ALA A 230 22.60 -1.57 4.93
C ALA A 230 22.92 -1.85 3.45
N PHE A 231 23.34 -0.84 2.68
CA PHE A 231 23.76 -1.02 1.29
C PHE A 231 25.05 -1.85 1.11
N ARG A 232 25.87 -1.95 2.16
CA ARG A 232 27.04 -2.86 2.18
C ARG A 232 26.68 -4.29 2.58
N GLY A 233 25.43 -4.54 3.00
CA GLY A 233 25.00 -5.85 3.51
C GLY A 233 25.39 -6.14 4.96
N GLU A 234 25.85 -5.12 5.70
CA GLU A 234 26.41 -5.26 7.06
C GLU A 234 25.41 -4.95 8.17
N ALA A 235 24.24 -4.36 7.85
CA ALA A 235 23.25 -3.94 8.84
C ALA A 235 22.23 -5.04 9.19
N ASP A 236 21.92 -5.19 10.48
CA ASP A 236 20.74 -5.94 10.92
C ASP A 236 19.48 -5.07 10.76
N LEU A 237 18.55 -5.51 9.90
CA LEU A 237 17.31 -4.81 9.63
C LEU A 237 16.15 -5.25 10.53
N LYS A 238 16.30 -6.26 11.39
CA LYS A 238 15.18 -6.84 12.18
C LYS A 238 14.44 -5.81 13.02
N GLU A 239 15.17 -4.96 13.74
CA GLU A 239 14.57 -3.90 14.56
C GLU A 239 13.91 -2.82 13.70
N ALA A 240 14.61 -2.37 12.65
CA ALA A 240 14.11 -1.42 11.68
C ALA A 240 12.82 -1.91 10.98
N ASN A 241 12.72 -3.22 10.77
CA ASN A 241 11.63 -3.88 10.07
C ASN A 241 10.43 -4.25 10.93
N ARG A 242 10.45 -3.93 12.24
CA ARG A 242 9.24 -4.02 13.08
C ARG A 242 8.13 -3.14 12.51
N THR A 243 7.02 -3.76 12.14
CA THR A 243 5.97 -3.12 11.34
C THR A 243 4.60 -3.31 11.97
N LEU A 244 3.83 -2.22 12.09
CA LEU A 244 2.43 -2.30 12.51
C LEU A 244 1.51 -2.42 11.29
N ILE A 245 0.59 -3.37 11.33
CA ILE A 245 -0.51 -3.48 10.36
C ILE A 245 -1.69 -2.68 10.90
N SER A 246 -2.02 -1.58 10.22
CA SER A 246 -3.22 -0.79 10.49
C SER A 246 -4.33 -1.20 9.53
N LEU A 247 -5.52 -1.50 10.06
CA LEU A 247 -6.67 -1.91 9.27
C LEU A 247 -7.45 -0.69 8.81
N ILE A 248 -7.61 -0.54 7.49
CA ILE A 248 -8.43 0.52 6.89
C ILE A 248 -9.61 -0.12 6.15
N PRO A 249 -10.87 0.23 6.49
CA PRO A 249 -12.05 -0.24 5.77
C PRO A 249 -11.97 0.01 4.26
N LYS A 250 -12.25 -1.00 3.43
CA LYS A 250 -12.43 -0.83 1.97
C LYS A 250 -13.76 -0.16 1.64
N ASN A 251 -14.81 -0.56 2.36
CA ASN A 251 -16.21 -0.20 2.11
C ASN A 251 -16.86 0.33 3.40
N ASN A 252 -18.04 0.94 3.29
CA ASN A 252 -18.78 1.47 4.45
C ASN A 252 -19.36 0.36 5.34
N LYS A 253 -19.75 -0.78 4.75
CA LYS A 253 -20.22 -1.95 5.47
C LYS A 253 -19.08 -2.95 5.54
N VAL A 254 -18.57 -3.18 6.75
CA VAL A 254 -17.51 -4.14 7.00
C VAL A 254 -18.04 -5.23 7.91
N GLU A 255 -18.15 -6.43 7.37
CA GLU A 255 -18.61 -7.62 8.10
C GLU A 255 -17.49 -8.65 8.24
N LEU A 256 -16.51 -8.66 7.33
CA LEU A 256 -15.45 -9.66 7.28
C LEU A 256 -14.07 -9.00 7.33
N VAL A 257 -13.07 -9.70 7.86
CA VAL A 257 -11.67 -9.23 7.92
C VAL A 257 -11.12 -8.89 6.52
N ILE A 258 -11.56 -9.61 5.48
CA ILE A 258 -11.16 -9.37 4.08
C ILE A 258 -11.61 -8.01 3.53
N HIS A 259 -12.60 -7.35 4.16
CA HIS A 259 -13.06 -6.02 3.79
C HIS A 259 -12.14 -4.91 4.32
N PHE A 260 -11.08 -5.24 5.06
CA PHE A 260 -10.02 -4.28 5.42
C PHE A 260 -8.85 -4.35 4.44
N ARG A 261 -8.18 -3.21 4.26
CA ARG A 261 -6.83 -3.13 3.69
C ARG A 261 -5.82 -3.13 4.85
N PRO A 262 -4.86 -4.06 4.86
CA PRO A 262 -3.76 -4.03 5.81
C PRO A 262 -2.72 -3.00 5.34
N ILE A 263 -2.61 -1.85 6.01
CA ILE A 263 -1.54 -0.88 5.72
C ILE A 263 -0.36 -1.09 6.67
N SER A 264 0.80 -1.36 6.09
CA SER A 264 2.06 -1.56 6.79
C SER A 264 2.71 -0.23 7.18
N LEU A 265 2.87 -0.02 8.48
CA LEU A 265 3.49 1.15 9.06
C LEU A 265 4.97 0.85 9.44
N CYS A 266 5.87 0.70 8.46
CA CYS A 266 7.32 0.45 8.64
C CYS A 266 8.13 1.69 9.07
N THR A 267 9.15 1.57 9.94
CA THR A 267 9.93 2.72 10.51
C THR A 267 10.45 3.73 9.47
N VAL A 268 10.73 4.98 9.88
CA VAL A 268 11.16 6.03 8.94
C VAL A 268 12.54 5.74 8.36
N TYR A 269 13.48 5.28 9.19
CA TYR A 269 14.84 4.95 8.76
C TYR A 269 14.86 3.72 7.86
N TYR A 270 14.04 2.69 8.12
CA TYR A 270 13.80 1.61 7.16
C TYR A 270 13.28 2.15 5.82
N LYS A 271 12.26 3.03 5.86
CA LYS A 271 11.71 3.64 4.65
C LYS A 271 12.72 4.49 3.88
N CYS A 272 13.79 4.97 4.52
CA CYS A 272 14.85 5.66 3.80
C CYS A 272 15.59 4.69 2.87
N ILE A 273 15.93 3.49 3.35
CA ILE A 273 16.54 2.43 2.52
C ILE A 273 15.64 2.13 1.33
N THR A 274 14.37 1.78 1.56
CA THR A 274 13.47 1.41 0.47
C THR A 274 13.12 2.55 -0.46
N LYS A 275 13.10 3.80 0.04
CA LYS A 275 12.86 4.98 -0.78
C LYS A 275 14.03 5.29 -1.70
N VAL A 276 15.28 5.12 -1.24
CA VAL A 276 16.49 5.23 -2.07
C VAL A 276 16.44 4.19 -3.18
N ILE A 277 16.27 2.90 -2.83
CA ILE A 277 16.16 1.80 -3.81
C ILE A 277 15.04 2.10 -4.82
N ALA A 278 13.85 2.45 -4.33
CA ALA A 278 12.71 2.74 -5.20
C ALA A 278 12.94 3.98 -6.09
N SER A 279 13.72 4.96 -5.64
CA SER A 279 14.06 6.13 -6.46
C SER A 279 14.95 5.72 -7.62
N ARG A 280 15.99 4.93 -7.35
CA ARG A 280 16.91 4.45 -8.37
C ARG A 280 16.24 3.49 -9.36
N LEU A 281 15.43 2.56 -8.85
CA LEU A 281 14.67 1.64 -9.70
C LEU A 281 13.76 2.38 -10.67
N ARG A 282 13.05 3.44 -10.23
CA ARG A 282 12.16 4.21 -11.13
C ARG A 282 12.86 4.74 -12.39
N GLU A 283 14.15 5.03 -12.34
CA GLU A 283 14.90 5.54 -13.50
C GLU A 283 15.21 4.45 -14.54
N VAL A 284 15.17 3.16 -14.16
CA VAL A 284 15.43 2.03 -15.06
C VAL A 284 14.16 1.24 -15.43
N MET A 285 13.09 1.37 -14.64
CA MET A 285 11.88 0.55 -14.81
C MET A 285 11.25 0.66 -16.21
N ASP A 286 11.27 1.85 -16.84
CA ASP A 286 10.69 2.04 -18.17
C ASP A 286 11.41 1.24 -19.27
N LYS A 287 12.70 0.89 -19.04
CA LYS A 287 13.52 0.08 -19.96
C LYS A 287 13.34 -1.43 -19.73
N ILE A 288 12.93 -1.83 -18.53
CA ILE A 288 12.82 -3.23 -18.11
C ILE A 288 11.41 -3.77 -18.35
N ILE A 289 10.39 -2.95 -18.07
CA ILE A 289 9.00 -3.40 -18.04
C ILE A 289 8.33 -3.33 -19.41
N SER A 290 7.61 -4.40 -19.76
CA SER A 290 6.84 -4.51 -21.00
C SER A 290 5.87 -3.33 -21.20
N PRO A 291 5.55 -2.94 -22.45
CA PRO A 291 4.65 -1.82 -22.74
C PRO A 291 3.19 -2.07 -22.31
N PHE A 292 2.82 -3.31 -21.98
CA PHE A 292 1.46 -3.69 -21.59
C PHE A 292 1.16 -3.44 -20.11
N GLN A 293 2.15 -3.02 -19.33
CA GLN A 293 2.03 -2.67 -17.92
C GLN A 293 2.14 -1.16 -17.73
N SER A 294 1.06 -0.53 -17.26
CA SER A 294 0.96 0.94 -17.19
C SER A 294 0.94 1.49 -15.77
N SER A 295 1.09 0.64 -14.75
CA SER A 295 0.99 1.06 -13.34
C SER A 295 2.34 1.38 -12.70
N PHE A 296 2.36 2.43 -11.87
CA PHE A 296 3.52 2.87 -11.06
C PHE A 296 4.79 3.24 -11.82
N LEU A 297 4.71 3.44 -13.13
CA LEU A 297 5.81 3.83 -14.02
C LEU A 297 5.72 5.32 -14.38
N LYS A 298 6.88 5.94 -14.60
CA LYS A 298 6.94 7.37 -14.93
C LYS A 298 6.51 7.55 -16.39
N GLY A 299 5.64 8.51 -16.65
CA GLY A 299 5.18 8.80 -18.01
C GLY A 299 4.15 7.83 -18.59
N ARG A 300 3.75 6.76 -17.87
CA ARG A 300 2.61 5.90 -18.26
C ARG A 300 1.37 6.28 -17.46
N CYS A 301 0.23 6.44 -18.14
CA CYS A 301 -1.03 6.81 -17.50
C CYS A 301 -2.05 5.68 -17.61
N ILE A 302 -2.94 5.55 -16.61
CA ILE A 302 -4.07 4.62 -16.70
C ILE A 302 -4.99 4.94 -17.88
N GLN A 303 -5.04 6.20 -18.32
CA GLN A 303 -5.83 6.66 -19.45
C GLN A 303 -5.43 5.95 -20.75
N ASP A 304 -4.15 5.60 -20.92
CA ASP A 304 -3.65 4.90 -22.09
C ASP A 304 -4.27 3.49 -22.19
N ASN A 305 -4.30 2.76 -21.07
CA ASN A 305 -4.97 1.45 -21.00
C ASN A 305 -6.48 1.54 -21.24
N ILE A 306 -7.13 2.61 -20.77
CA ILE A 306 -8.56 2.84 -21.00
C ILE A 306 -8.81 3.05 -22.50
N LEU A 307 -7.99 3.86 -23.17
CA LEU A 307 -8.10 4.12 -24.61
C LEU A 307 -7.91 2.83 -25.42
N VAL A 308 -6.84 2.07 -25.13
CA VAL A 308 -6.57 0.79 -25.81
C VAL A 308 -7.71 -0.20 -25.56
N GLY A 309 -8.20 -0.29 -24.32
CA GLY A 309 -9.35 -1.13 -23.97
C GLY A 309 -10.62 -0.75 -24.73
N GLN A 310 -10.91 0.55 -24.87
CA GLN A 310 -12.06 1.04 -25.65
C GLN A 310 -11.95 0.68 -27.13
N GLU A 311 -10.77 0.83 -27.73
CA GLU A 311 -10.56 0.47 -29.14
C GLU A 311 -10.72 -1.04 -29.35
N ILE A 312 -10.21 -1.87 -28.43
CA ILE A 312 -10.41 -3.32 -28.48
C ILE A 312 -11.90 -3.66 -28.41
N LEU A 313 -12.65 -3.06 -27.49
CA LEU A 313 -14.10 -3.28 -27.37
C LEU A 313 -14.85 -2.87 -28.64
N HIS A 314 -14.44 -1.78 -29.28
CA HIS A 314 -14.99 -1.35 -30.57
C HIS A 314 -14.72 -2.34 -31.70
N VAL A 315 -13.49 -2.84 -31.80
CA VAL A 315 -13.09 -3.89 -32.75
C VAL A 315 -13.90 -5.17 -32.50
N MET A 316 -14.07 -5.57 -31.24
CA MET A 316 -14.90 -6.70 -30.87
C MET A 316 -16.36 -6.49 -31.30
N GLY A 317 -16.91 -5.29 -31.14
CA GLY A 317 -18.26 -4.94 -31.57
C GLY A 317 -18.47 -4.97 -33.08
N LYS A 318 -17.45 -4.60 -33.86
CA LYS A 318 -17.49 -4.63 -35.33
C LYS A 318 -17.18 -5.99 -35.94
N ASN A 319 -16.66 -6.94 -35.17
CA ASN A 319 -16.22 -8.21 -35.71
C ASN A 319 -17.39 -9.04 -36.29
N LYS A 320 -17.24 -9.48 -37.54
CA LYS A 320 -18.20 -10.33 -38.27
C LYS A 320 -17.80 -11.82 -38.29
N SER A 321 -16.67 -12.19 -37.69
CA SER A 321 -16.18 -13.56 -37.63
C SER A 321 -17.13 -14.48 -36.86
N LYS A 322 -17.30 -15.72 -37.36
CA LYS A 322 -18.10 -16.77 -36.70
C LYS A 322 -17.56 -17.15 -35.31
N LYS A 323 -16.26 -17.01 -35.08
CA LYS A 323 -15.61 -17.41 -33.81
C LYS A 323 -15.72 -16.35 -32.71
N GLY A 324 -16.10 -15.11 -33.03
CA GLY A 324 -16.17 -14.02 -32.05
C GLY A 324 -14.83 -13.66 -31.39
N LEU A 325 -14.84 -12.64 -30.54
CA LEU A 325 -13.70 -12.20 -29.72
C LEU A 325 -14.16 -12.08 -28.26
N MET A 326 -13.22 -12.21 -27.34
CA MET A 326 -13.49 -12.14 -25.91
C MET A 326 -12.44 -11.30 -25.17
N ALA A 327 -12.85 -10.76 -24.03
CA ALA A 327 -12.02 -10.13 -23.04
C ALA A 327 -12.30 -10.76 -21.67
N ILE A 328 -11.26 -11.11 -20.92
CA ILE A 328 -11.39 -11.68 -19.58
C ILE A 328 -10.77 -10.71 -18.58
N LYS A 329 -11.55 -10.29 -17.59
CA LYS A 329 -11.03 -9.55 -16.44
C LYS A 329 -10.70 -10.53 -15.32
N ILE A 330 -9.45 -10.49 -14.87
CA ILE A 330 -8.96 -11.27 -13.74
C ILE A 330 -8.64 -10.31 -12.59
N ASP A 331 -9.20 -10.60 -11.42
CA ASP A 331 -8.91 -9.93 -10.15
C ASP A 331 -8.03 -10.85 -9.31
N MET A 332 -6.93 -10.34 -8.76
CA MET A 332 -6.05 -11.13 -7.89
C MET A 332 -6.45 -10.99 -6.42
N GLU A 333 -6.58 -12.13 -5.73
CA GLU A 333 -6.90 -12.17 -4.31
C GLU A 333 -5.70 -11.73 -3.46
N LYS A 334 -5.75 -10.52 -2.90
CA LYS A 334 -4.70 -10.01 -1.98
C LYS A 334 -3.30 -10.08 -2.61
N ALA A 335 -3.16 -9.52 -3.81
CA ALA A 335 -2.00 -9.68 -4.67
C ALA A 335 -0.64 -9.38 -3.97
N TYR A 336 -0.57 -8.31 -3.16
CA TYR A 336 0.64 -7.96 -2.42
C TYR A 336 0.98 -8.99 -1.33
N ASP A 337 -0.03 -9.50 -0.62
CA ASP A 337 0.15 -10.31 0.59
C ASP A 337 0.58 -11.76 0.28
N ARG A 338 0.43 -12.19 -0.98
CA ARG A 338 0.62 -13.59 -1.41
C ARG A 338 1.92 -13.87 -2.15
N ILE A 339 2.66 -12.84 -2.59
CA ILE A 339 3.88 -13.03 -3.38
C ILE A 339 4.93 -13.83 -2.60
N SER A 340 5.39 -14.93 -3.19
CA SER A 340 6.50 -15.74 -2.69
C SER A 340 7.82 -14.96 -2.76
N TRP A 341 8.58 -14.98 -1.67
CA TRP A 341 9.91 -14.35 -1.63
C TRP A 341 10.95 -15.09 -2.47
N LEU A 342 10.80 -16.41 -2.63
CA LEU A 342 11.65 -17.21 -3.51
C LEU A 342 11.46 -16.78 -4.96
N PHE A 343 10.19 -16.69 -5.40
CA PHE A 343 9.84 -16.18 -6.73
C PHE A 343 10.33 -14.74 -6.94
N LEU A 344 10.13 -13.86 -5.96
CA LEU A 344 10.64 -12.49 -6.04
C LEU A 344 12.16 -12.47 -6.23
N LYS A 345 12.91 -13.30 -5.50
CA LYS A 345 14.36 -13.41 -5.63
C LYS A 345 14.76 -13.87 -7.04
N GLN A 346 14.08 -14.88 -7.59
CA GLN A 346 14.32 -15.38 -8.95
C GLN A 346 14.10 -14.25 -9.99
N VAL A 347 12.99 -13.51 -9.89
CA VAL A 347 12.71 -12.38 -10.79
C VAL A 347 13.80 -11.30 -10.70
N LEU A 348 14.23 -10.94 -9.49
CA LEU A 348 15.28 -9.91 -9.31
C LEU A 348 16.62 -10.35 -9.92
N LEU A 349 16.97 -11.63 -9.82
CA LEU A 349 18.17 -12.19 -10.44
C LEU A 349 18.04 -12.26 -11.97
N GLU A 350 16.85 -12.62 -12.49
CA GLU A 350 16.60 -12.69 -13.93
C GLU A 350 16.67 -11.32 -14.62
N VAL A 351 16.22 -10.25 -13.93
CA VAL A 351 16.39 -8.87 -14.38
C VAL A 351 17.87 -8.46 -14.47
N GLY A 352 18.76 -9.19 -13.80
CA GLY A 352 20.20 -8.94 -13.80
C GLY A 352 20.67 -7.99 -12.70
N PHE A 353 19.88 -7.81 -11.62
CA PHE A 353 20.33 -7.00 -10.49
C PHE A 353 21.52 -7.66 -9.77
N ASP A 354 22.46 -6.81 -9.33
CA ASP A 354 23.60 -7.26 -8.54
C ASP A 354 23.17 -8.00 -7.27
N ASN A 355 23.92 -9.05 -6.91
CA ASN A 355 23.60 -9.91 -5.77
C ASN A 355 23.47 -9.14 -4.46
N ASN A 356 24.26 -8.07 -4.26
CA ASN A 356 24.17 -7.26 -3.04
C ASN A 356 22.82 -6.54 -2.95
N LEU A 357 22.35 -5.96 -4.07
CA LEU A 357 21.06 -5.31 -4.13
C LEU A 357 19.91 -6.31 -3.96
N VAL A 358 20.00 -7.48 -4.61
CA VAL A 358 19.01 -8.56 -4.45
C VAL A 358 18.94 -8.99 -2.98
N ASN A 359 20.08 -9.24 -2.34
CA ASN A 359 20.15 -9.62 -0.93
C ASN A 359 19.58 -8.53 -0.02
N LEU A 360 19.87 -7.25 -0.29
CA LEU A 360 19.29 -6.14 0.46
C LEU A 360 17.76 -6.06 0.32
N ILE A 361 17.23 -6.23 -0.90
CA ILE A 361 15.78 -6.22 -1.16
C ILE A 361 15.12 -7.43 -0.48
N ILE A 362 15.73 -8.61 -0.55
CA ILE A 362 15.21 -9.82 0.09
C ILE A 362 15.24 -9.65 1.62
N ASN A 363 16.36 -9.21 2.20
CA ASN A 363 16.45 -8.94 3.65
C ASN A 363 15.43 -7.89 4.09
N CYS A 364 15.18 -6.87 3.26
CA CYS A 364 14.15 -5.86 3.47
C CYS A 364 12.74 -6.47 3.63
N VAL A 365 12.36 -7.46 2.82
CA VAL A 365 11.02 -8.06 2.85
C VAL A 365 10.92 -9.26 3.81
N SER A 366 12.00 -10.00 4.02
CA SER A 366 12.00 -11.25 4.79
C SER A 366 12.26 -11.07 6.28
N SER A 367 13.03 -10.05 6.69
CA SER A 367 13.37 -9.83 8.11
C SER A 367 12.25 -9.15 8.91
N VAL A 368 11.02 -9.13 8.38
CA VAL A 368 9.89 -8.39 8.93
C VAL A 368 9.27 -9.11 10.12
N SER A 369 8.79 -8.31 11.07
CA SER A 369 7.94 -8.75 12.16
C SER A 369 6.70 -7.86 12.22
N TYR A 370 5.52 -8.47 12.32
CA TYR A 370 4.25 -7.75 12.31
C TYR A 370 3.54 -7.81 13.66
N ASN A 371 2.94 -6.68 14.06
CA ASN A 371 1.79 -6.66 14.97
C ASN A 371 0.59 -6.05 14.25
N VAL A 372 -0.61 -6.54 14.54
CA VAL A 372 -1.83 -5.86 14.12
C VAL A 372 -2.22 -4.83 15.17
N LEU A 373 -2.51 -3.61 14.72
CA LEU A 373 -3.07 -2.57 15.56
C LEU A 373 -4.60 -2.72 15.59
N TRP A 374 -5.11 -3.28 16.67
CA TRP A 374 -6.54 -3.59 16.86
C TRP A 374 -7.15 -2.62 17.87
N ASN A 375 -8.04 -1.71 17.41
CA ASN A 375 -8.74 -0.72 18.25
C ASN A 375 -7.84 0.08 19.22
N GLY A 376 -6.54 0.25 18.90
CA GLY A 376 -5.56 0.95 19.75
C GLY A 376 -4.66 0.03 20.57
N SER A 377 -4.99 -1.26 20.65
CA SER A 377 -4.20 -2.31 21.29
C SER A 377 -3.36 -3.07 20.27
N LEU A 378 -2.19 -3.55 20.68
CA LEU A 378 -1.32 -4.37 19.85
C LEU A 378 -1.62 -5.86 20.02
N THR A 379 -1.60 -6.62 18.93
CA THR A 379 -1.57 -8.08 18.96
C THR A 379 -0.16 -8.60 19.20
N GLU A 380 -0.05 -9.90 19.46
CA GLU A 380 1.23 -10.60 19.45
C GLU A 380 1.96 -10.45 18.11
N PHE A 381 3.29 -10.59 18.19
CA PHE A 381 4.13 -10.63 17.01
C PHE A 381 3.91 -11.91 16.21
N PHE A 382 4.11 -11.79 14.90
CA PHE A 382 4.29 -12.94 14.02
C PHE A 382 5.26 -12.60 12.89
N HIS A 383 5.87 -13.64 12.32
CA HIS A 383 6.81 -13.54 11.22
C HIS A 383 6.16 -14.04 9.93
N PRO A 384 6.03 -13.19 8.90
CA PRO A 384 5.53 -13.64 7.60
C PRO A 384 6.54 -14.60 6.95
N LEU A 385 6.06 -15.42 6.02
CA LEU A 385 6.88 -16.25 5.11
C LEU A 385 6.76 -15.80 3.65
N ARG A 386 5.79 -14.92 3.37
CA ARG A 386 5.51 -14.37 2.04
C ARG A 386 4.87 -12.99 2.14
N GLY A 387 4.76 -12.35 0.98
CA GLY A 387 4.08 -11.08 0.78
C GLY A 387 5.02 -9.88 0.85
N ILE A 388 4.56 -8.78 0.27
CA ILE A 388 5.23 -7.48 0.24
C ILE A 388 4.32 -6.43 0.88
N ARG A 389 4.92 -5.37 1.44
CA ARG A 389 4.21 -4.43 2.32
C ARG A 389 3.37 -3.40 1.58
N GLN A 390 2.08 -3.34 1.91
CA GLN A 390 1.22 -2.25 1.44
C GLN A 390 1.55 -0.95 2.19
N GLY A 391 2.10 0.04 1.48
CA GLY A 391 2.50 1.34 2.05
C GLY A 391 4.01 1.57 2.16
N ASP A 392 4.81 0.61 1.71
CA ASP A 392 6.25 0.75 1.49
C ASP A 392 6.51 1.31 0.07
N PRO A 393 7.36 2.34 -0.11
CA PRO A 393 7.64 2.90 -1.44
C PRO A 393 8.25 1.93 -2.46
N LEU A 394 8.89 0.85 -2.01
CA LEU A 394 9.51 -0.15 -2.89
C LEU A 394 8.53 -1.21 -3.39
N SER A 395 7.56 -1.60 -2.56
CA SER A 395 6.66 -2.72 -2.85
C SER A 395 5.89 -2.61 -4.18
N PRO A 396 5.33 -1.46 -4.60
CA PRO A 396 4.67 -1.36 -5.90
C PRO A 396 5.58 -1.67 -7.10
N LEU A 397 6.86 -1.31 -7.03
CA LEU A 397 7.81 -1.57 -8.12
C LEU A 397 8.18 -3.05 -8.19
N LEU A 398 8.41 -3.68 -7.03
CA LEU A 398 8.64 -5.13 -6.95
C LEU A 398 7.42 -5.91 -7.46
N PHE A 399 6.22 -5.46 -7.11
CA PHE A 399 4.98 -6.04 -7.60
C PHE A 399 4.90 -5.99 -9.13
N VAL A 400 5.21 -4.82 -9.72
CA VAL A 400 5.21 -4.63 -11.17
C VAL A 400 6.21 -5.56 -11.86
N LEU A 401 7.44 -5.69 -11.33
CA LEU A 401 8.44 -6.63 -11.86
C LEU A 401 7.95 -8.08 -11.83
N CYS A 402 7.37 -8.51 -10.71
CA CYS A 402 6.77 -9.84 -10.59
C CYS A 402 5.65 -10.06 -11.61
N MET A 403 4.76 -9.08 -11.78
CA MET A 403 3.66 -9.17 -12.74
C MET A 403 4.12 -9.19 -14.19
N ASP A 404 5.21 -8.50 -14.53
CA ASP A 404 5.74 -8.49 -15.90
C ASP A 404 6.23 -9.88 -16.36
N LYS A 405 6.59 -10.75 -15.41
CA LYS A 405 6.86 -12.16 -15.72
C LYS A 405 5.64 -12.90 -16.28
N LEU A 406 4.42 -12.53 -15.87
CA LEU A 406 3.20 -13.03 -16.50
C LEU A 406 3.08 -12.52 -17.96
N SER A 407 3.47 -11.27 -18.22
CA SER A 407 3.52 -10.72 -19.59
C SER A 407 4.49 -11.50 -20.50
N HIS A 408 5.65 -11.94 -19.98
CA HIS A 408 6.57 -12.81 -20.70
C HIS A 408 5.95 -14.17 -21.05
N LEU A 409 5.26 -14.81 -20.10
CA LEU A 409 4.56 -16.07 -20.37
C LEU A 409 3.47 -15.91 -21.42
N ILE A 410 2.68 -14.84 -21.35
CA ILE A 410 1.63 -14.57 -22.35
C ILE A 410 2.27 -14.34 -23.72
N SER A 411 3.41 -13.64 -23.78
CA SER A 411 4.11 -13.39 -25.04
C SER A 411 4.63 -14.69 -25.66
N ASP A 412 5.21 -15.60 -24.88
CA ASP A 412 5.63 -16.92 -25.35
C ASP A 412 4.48 -17.74 -25.95
N GLU A 413 3.31 -17.72 -25.30
CA GLU A 413 2.10 -18.41 -25.78
C GLU A 413 1.55 -17.79 -27.08
N VAL A 414 1.69 -16.47 -27.23
CA VAL A 414 1.29 -15.74 -28.45
C VAL A 414 2.25 -16.03 -29.60
N GLU A 415 3.56 -15.98 -29.36
CA GLU A 415 4.60 -16.24 -30.37
C GLU A 415 4.60 -17.69 -30.86
N SER A 416 4.31 -18.65 -29.97
CA SER A 416 4.12 -20.06 -30.34
C SER A 416 2.81 -20.32 -31.10
N GLY A 417 1.93 -19.31 -31.23
CA GLY A 417 0.65 -19.41 -31.91
C GLY A 417 -0.45 -20.16 -31.13
N ILE A 418 -0.17 -20.52 -29.88
CA ILE A 418 -1.11 -21.20 -28.98
C ILE A 418 -2.20 -20.20 -28.54
N TRP A 419 -1.78 -19.03 -28.07
CA TRP A 419 -2.66 -17.91 -27.74
C TRP A 419 -2.89 -17.03 -28.97
N LYS A 420 -4.16 -16.80 -29.32
CA LYS A 420 -4.57 -15.98 -30.46
C LYS A 420 -5.04 -14.60 -29.98
N PRO A 421 -4.18 -13.55 -30.07
CA PRO A 421 -4.51 -12.20 -29.60
C PRO A 421 -5.52 -11.50 -30.50
N ILE A 422 -5.99 -10.33 -30.07
CA ILE A 422 -6.86 -9.46 -30.88
C ILE A 422 -6.00 -8.52 -31.72
N PHE A 423 -6.29 -8.42 -33.02
CA PHE A 423 -5.65 -7.44 -33.90
C PHE A 423 -6.55 -6.21 -34.02
N THR A 424 -5.97 -5.03 -33.78
CA THR A 424 -6.69 -3.74 -33.84
C THR A 424 -7.04 -3.32 -35.27
N SER A 425 -6.22 -3.70 -36.25
CA SER A 425 -6.45 -3.47 -37.68
C SER A 425 -5.76 -4.54 -38.54
N ARG A 426 -6.04 -4.55 -39.86
CA ARG A 426 -5.36 -5.47 -40.80
C ARG A 426 -3.88 -5.09 -40.89
N GLY A 427 -3.00 -5.90 -40.32
CA GLY A 427 -1.56 -5.61 -40.21
C GLY A 427 -1.18 -4.72 -39.01
N GLY A 428 -2.13 -4.39 -38.13
CA GLY A 428 -1.86 -3.61 -36.92
C GLY A 428 -1.33 -4.45 -35.76
N SER A 429 -0.98 -3.77 -34.66
CA SER A 429 -0.47 -4.41 -33.45
C SER A 429 -1.51 -5.37 -32.83
N SER A 430 -1.04 -6.54 -32.45
CA SER A 430 -1.82 -7.50 -31.68
C SER A 430 -1.81 -7.14 -30.19
N VAL A 431 -2.96 -7.22 -29.53
CA VAL A 431 -3.08 -7.04 -28.09
C VAL A 431 -3.59 -8.34 -27.47
N SER A 432 -2.80 -8.92 -26.57
CA SER A 432 -3.13 -10.12 -25.80
C SER A 432 -3.54 -9.79 -24.36
N HIS A 433 -2.98 -8.73 -23.77
CA HIS A 433 -3.26 -8.35 -22.40
C HIS A 433 -3.03 -6.86 -22.14
N LEU A 434 -3.68 -6.35 -21.09
CA LEU A 434 -3.40 -5.06 -20.47
C LEU A 434 -3.32 -5.26 -18.96
N MET A 435 -2.28 -4.70 -18.34
CA MET A 435 -2.07 -4.76 -16.90
C MET A 435 -2.07 -3.37 -16.28
N PHE A 436 -2.75 -3.26 -15.15
CA PHE A 436 -2.65 -2.11 -14.28
C PHE A 436 -2.60 -2.56 -12.82
N ALA A 437 -1.40 -2.68 -12.26
CA ALA A 437 -1.19 -3.28 -10.96
C ALA A 437 -1.86 -4.67 -10.87
N ASP A 438 -2.83 -4.84 -9.98
CA ASP A 438 -3.56 -6.10 -9.75
C ASP A 438 -4.75 -6.33 -10.70
N ASP A 439 -5.16 -5.31 -11.48
CA ASP A 439 -6.16 -5.48 -12.53
C ASP A 439 -5.52 -6.02 -13.81
N LEU A 440 -5.97 -7.22 -14.23
CA LEU A 440 -5.51 -7.90 -15.44
C LEU A 440 -6.67 -8.05 -16.43
N LEU A 441 -6.48 -7.55 -17.64
CA LEU A 441 -7.38 -7.78 -18.78
C LEU A 441 -6.67 -8.66 -19.81
N LEU A 442 -7.29 -9.76 -20.21
CA LEU A 442 -6.81 -10.68 -21.22
C LEU A 442 -7.72 -10.63 -22.45
N PHE A 443 -7.13 -10.78 -23.64
CA PHE A 443 -7.82 -10.63 -24.91
C PHE A 443 -7.49 -11.78 -25.85
N GLY A 444 -8.50 -12.27 -26.57
CA GLY A 444 -8.29 -13.25 -27.62
C GLY A 444 -9.56 -13.71 -28.33
N VAL A 445 -9.44 -14.79 -29.09
CA VAL A 445 -10.56 -15.38 -29.83
C VAL A 445 -11.51 -16.09 -28.87
N ALA A 446 -12.82 -15.94 -29.08
CA ALA A 446 -13.85 -16.50 -28.20
C ALA A 446 -14.08 -18.01 -28.40
N THR A 447 -13.08 -18.84 -28.11
CA THR A 447 -13.17 -20.30 -28.12
C THR A 447 -12.77 -20.92 -26.79
N GLU A 448 -13.35 -22.08 -26.45
CA GLU A 448 -13.04 -22.81 -25.21
C GLU A 448 -11.54 -23.10 -25.08
N THR A 449 -10.90 -23.52 -26.16
CA THR A 449 -9.45 -23.78 -26.19
C THR A 449 -8.61 -22.56 -25.82
N GLN A 450 -9.06 -21.35 -26.18
CA GLN A 450 -8.36 -20.11 -25.86
C GLN A 450 -8.57 -19.75 -24.40
N VAL A 451 -9.78 -19.91 -23.87
CA VAL A 451 -10.05 -19.68 -22.44
C VAL A 451 -9.19 -20.60 -21.58
N LEU A 452 -9.14 -21.90 -21.91
CA LEU A 452 -8.32 -22.87 -21.19
C LEU A 452 -6.83 -22.54 -21.28
N CYS A 453 -6.34 -22.14 -22.46
CA CYS A 453 -4.97 -21.67 -22.64
C CYS A 453 -4.66 -20.45 -21.75
N MET A 454 -5.50 -19.42 -21.78
CA MET A 454 -5.34 -18.21 -20.97
C MET A 454 -5.32 -18.52 -19.48
N MET A 455 -6.29 -19.31 -19.00
CA MET A 455 -6.38 -19.68 -17.58
C MET A 455 -5.23 -20.60 -17.15
N SER A 456 -4.76 -21.50 -18.01
CA SER A 456 -3.60 -22.35 -17.73
C SER A 456 -2.30 -21.53 -17.63
N CYS A 457 -2.12 -20.53 -18.51
CA CYS A 457 -1.00 -19.60 -18.46
C CYS A 457 -0.99 -18.82 -17.13
N VAL A 458 -2.14 -18.27 -16.73
CA VAL A 458 -2.30 -17.57 -15.45
C VAL A 458 -2.08 -18.52 -14.27
N GLN A 459 -2.62 -19.74 -14.31
CA GLN A 459 -2.46 -20.71 -13.23
C GLN A 459 -0.99 -21.07 -13.01
N ARG A 460 -0.23 -21.35 -14.08
CA ARG A 460 1.21 -21.62 -14.01
C ARG A 460 1.99 -20.48 -13.36
N PHE A 461 1.61 -19.23 -13.64
CA PHE A 461 2.19 -18.08 -12.95
C PHE A 461 1.79 -18.03 -11.46
N MET A 462 0.53 -18.28 -11.13
CA MET A 462 0.03 -18.28 -9.75
C MET A 462 0.68 -19.37 -8.89
N ASP A 463 0.90 -20.55 -9.47
CA ASP A 463 1.52 -21.69 -8.80
C ASP A 463 2.93 -21.35 -8.31
N VAL A 464 3.74 -20.65 -9.10
CA VAL A 464 5.10 -20.25 -8.70
C VAL A 464 5.12 -18.96 -7.89
N SER A 465 4.33 -17.96 -8.28
CA SER A 465 4.31 -16.65 -7.59
C SER A 465 3.65 -16.72 -6.20
N GLY A 466 2.88 -17.77 -5.92
CA GLY A 466 2.05 -17.90 -4.72
C GLY A 466 0.74 -17.11 -4.78
N GLY A 467 0.47 -16.45 -5.91
CA GLY A 467 -0.73 -15.69 -6.17
C GLY A 467 -2.00 -16.55 -6.19
N LYS A 468 -3.16 -15.90 -6.17
CA LYS A 468 -4.44 -16.60 -6.28
C LYS A 468 -5.46 -15.71 -7.00
N VAL A 469 -6.21 -16.29 -7.93
CA VAL A 469 -7.30 -15.59 -8.62
C VAL A 469 -8.52 -15.45 -7.70
N ASN A 470 -9.09 -14.27 -7.67
CA ASN A 470 -10.36 -14.00 -7.02
C ASN A 470 -11.51 -14.31 -7.98
N THR A 471 -12.03 -15.52 -7.88
CA THR A 471 -13.12 -16.04 -8.73
C THR A 471 -14.42 -15.25 -8.61
N ALA A 472 -14.70 -14.69 -7.42
CA ALA A 472 -15.90 -13.90 -7.17
C ALA A 472 -15.89 -12.52 -7.85
N LYS A 473 -14.72 -11.97 -8.14
CA LYS A 473 -14.56 -10.65 -8.78
C LYS A 473 -14.05 -10.71 -10.22
N SER A 474 -13.52 -11.83 -10.65
CA SER A 474 -13.16 -12.06 -12.04
C SER A 474 -14.43 -12.15 -12.89
N SER A 475 -14.36 -11.75 -14.15
CA SER A 475 -15.52 -11.70 -15.06
C SER A 475 -15.09 -11.92 -16.52
N VAL A 476 -15.91 -12.61 -17.31
CA VAL A 476 -15.67 -12.79 -18.75
C VAL A 476 -16.63 -11.92 -19.55
N PHE A 477 -16.08 -11.08 -20.40
CA PHE A 477 -16.81 -10.28 -21.37
C PHE A 477 -16.67 -10.92 -22.74
N SER A 478 -17.77 -11.39 -23.30
CA SER A 478 -17.74 -12.07 -24.59
C SER A 478 -18.81 -11.51 -25.53
N LEU A 479 -18.38 -11.08 -26.71
CA LEU A 479 -19.26 -10.64 -27.79
C LEU A 479 -19.53 -11.84 -28.72
N LEU A 480 -20.35 -12.76 -28.23
CA LEU A 480 -20.75 -13.96 -28.96
C LEU A 480 -22.13 -13.76 -29.61
N LYS A 481 -22.23 -14.12 -30.89
CA LYS A 481 -23.50 -14.06 -31.66
C LYS A 481 -24.36 -15.33 -31.55
N SER A 482 -23.87 -16.43 -30.95
CA SER A 482 -24.65 -17.67 -30.77
C SER A 482 -24.59 -18.20 -29.33
N LEU A 483 -25.74 -18.67 -28.83
CA LEU A 483 -25.94 -19.25 -27.50
C LEU A 483 -25.19 -20.58 -27.30
N CYS A 484 -24.87 -21.30 -28.39
CA CYS A 484 -24.29 -22.65 -28.33
C CYS A 484 -22.80 -22.65 -27.94
N GLY A 485 -22.01 -21.65 -28.36
CA GLY A 485 -20.60 -21.52 -27.93
C GLY A 485 -20.46 -21.00 -26.49
N LEU A 486 -21.52 -20.38 -25.97
CA LEU A 486 -21.56 -19.70 -24.69
C LEU A 486 -21.74 -20.67 -23.52
N SER A 487 -22.53 -21.74 -23.70
CA SER A 487 -22.74 -22.77 -22.68
C SER A 487 -21.47 -23.60 -22.41
N CYS A 488 -20.64 -23.87 -23.42
CA CYS A 488 -19.39 -24.60 -23.27
C CYS A 488 -18.32 -23.79 -22.52
N VAL A 489 -18.20 -22.50 -22.82
CA VAL A 489 -17.22 -21.60 -22.17
C VAL A 489 -17.61 -21.32 -20.71
N LEU A 490 -18.89 -21.06 -20.43
CA LEU A 490 -19.35 -20.71 -19.08
C LEU A 490 -19.38 -21.90 -18.10
N ARG A 491 -19.57 -23.13 -18.58
CA ARG A 491 -19.64 -24.33 -17.71
C ARG A 491 -18.33 -24.70 -17.02
N LYS A 492 -17.17 -24.26 -17.54
CA LYS A 492 -15.84 -24.64 -17.04
C LYS A 492 -15.09 -23.50 -16.35
N LEU A 493 -15.69 -22.32 -16.26
CA LEU A 493 -15.08 -21.15 -15.65
C LEU A 493 -15.62 -20.96 -14.23
N PRO A 494 -14.74 -20.88 -13.20
CA PRO A 494 -15.15 -20.50 -11.85
C PRO A 494 -15.28 -18.97 -11.78
N ILE A 495 -16.20 -18.38 -12.56
CA ILE A 495 -16.32 -16.93 -12.75
C ILE A 495 -17.78 -16.50 -12.58
N CYS A 496 -18.03 -15.49 -11.74
CA CYS A 496 -19.38 -15.10 -11.31
C CYS A 496 -20.25 -14.37 -12.34
N MET A 497 -19.67 -13.74 -13.37
CA MET A 497 -20.44 -12.83 -14.24
C MET A 497 -19.96 -12.88 -15.69
N CYS A 498 -20.89 -13.16 -16.61
CA CYS A 498 -20.68 -13.03 -18.03
C CYS A 498 -21.62 -11.97 -18.62
N LEU A 499 -21.04 -10.96 -19.26
CA LEU A 499 -21.80 -9.96 -20.01
C LEU A 499 -21.78 -10.35 -21.48
N VAL A 500 -22.97 -10.56 -22.05
CA VAL A 500 -23.13 -10.99 -23.44
C VAL A 500 -23.99 -9.99 -24.19
N ARG A 501 -23.59 -9.64 -25.41
CA ARG A 501 -24.42 -8.85 -26.33
C ARG A 501 -25.03 -9.77 -27.39
N LEU A 502 -26.31 -10.10 -27.25
CA LEU A 502 -27.08 -10.84 -28.26
C LEU A 502 -28.03 -9.87 -28.96
N GLY A 503 -27.97 -9.79 -30.29
CA GLY A 503 -28.93 -9.02 -31.09
C GLY A 503 -28.96 -7.50 -30.84
N GLY A 504 -27.92 -6.91 -30.23
CA GLY A 504 -27.84 -5.48 -29.94
C GLY A 504 -28.08 -5.10 -28.48
N ILE A 505 -28.62 -6.02 -27.67
CA ILE A 505 -28.95 -5.82 -26.25
C ILE A 505 -27.89 -6.49 -25.37
N TRP A 506 -27.48 -5.81 -24.29
CA TRP A 506 -26.60 -6.37 -23.28
C TRP A 506 -27.41 -7.15 -22.24
N GLY A 507 -27.02 -8.40 -21.98
CA GLY A 507 -27.61 -9.23 -20.94
C GLY A 507 -26.53 -9.77 -20.00
N PHE A 508 -26.88 -9.91 -18.72
CA PHE A 508 -26.06 -10.61 -17.73
C PHE A 508 -26.42 -12.10 -17.72
N LEU A 509 -25.40 -12.95 -17.79
CA LEU A 509 -25.50 -14.39 -17.53
C LEU A 509 -24.71 -14.71 -16.26
N TYR A 510 -25.42 -15.24 -15.27
CA TYR A 510 -24.86 -15.77 -14.04
C TYR A 510 -24.79 -17.30 -14.17
N PRO A 511 -23.60 -17.93 -14.18
CA PRO A 511 -23.54 -19.38 -14.07
C PRO A 511 -23.93 -19.79 -12.64
N VAL A 512 -25.04 -20.52 -12.50
CA VAL A 512 -25.41 -21.17 -11.25
C VAL A 512 -24.49 -22.37 -11.06
N ILE A 513 -23.66 -22.33 -10.02
CA ILE A 513 -22.75 -23.43 -9.66
C ILE A 513 -23.61 -24.62 -9.20
N GLY A 514 -23.54 -25.76 -9.91
CA GLY A 514 -24.02 -27.07 -9.41
C GLY A 514 -25.30 -27.66 -10.03
N THR A 515 -25.83 -27.14 -11.15
CA THR A 515 -26.95 -27.78 -11.87
C THR A 515 -26.63 -28.03 -13.35
N PRO A 516 -27.05 -29.16 -13.94
CA PRO A 516 -26.80 -29.49 -15.35
C PRO A 516 -27.63 -28.65 -16.35
N GLU A 517 -28.58 -27.87 -15.85
CA GLU A 517 -29.48 -27.03 -16.65
C GLU A 517 -29.10 -25.55 -16.53
N LEU A 518 -28.78 -24.93 -17.67
CA LEU A 518 -28.74 -23.46 -17.78
C LEU A 518 -30.20 -22.97 -17.71
N ASN A 519 -30.65 -22.53 -16.54
CA ASN A 519 -31.89 -21.76 -16.48
C ASN A 519 -31.69 -20.46 -17.28
N SER A 520 -32.44 -20.35 -18.38
CA SER A 520 -32.45 -19.26 -19.35
C SER A 520 -33.06 -17.97 -18.80
N ASN A 521 -32.56 -17.48 -17.66
CA ASN A 521 -32.95 -16.18 -17.14
C ASN A 521 -31.94 -15.13 -17.63
N ILE A 522 -32.16 -14.66 -18.86
CA ILE A 522 -31.51 -13.43 -19.36
C ILE A 522 -32.14 -12.28 -18.58
N LEU A 523 -31.42 -11.74 -17.60
CA LEU A 523 -31.76 -10.45 -17.02
C LEU A 523 -31.28 -9.39 -18.00
N LEU A 524 -32.24 -8.80 -18.73
CA LEU A 524 -32.02 -7.64 -19.58
C LEU A 524 -31.61 -6.47 -18.68
N ALA A 525 -30.49 -5.85 -18.97
CA ALA A 525 -30.17 -4.55 -18.39
C ALA A 525 -30.96 -3.50 -19.17
N GLU A 526 -31.91 -2.82 -18.51
CA GLU A 526 -32.51 -1.58 -19.03
C GLU A 526 -31.48 -0.45 -19.09
#